data_AF-A0AAD1Y1R7-F1
#
_entry.id   AF-A0AAD1Y1R7-F1
#
_cell.length_a   1.000
_cell.length_b   1.000
_cell.length_c   1.000
_cell.angle_alpha   90.00
_cell.angle_beta   90.00
_cell.angle_gamma   90.00
#
_symmetry.space_group_name_H-M   'P 1'
#
loop_
_entity.id
_entity.type
_entity.pdbx_description
1 polymer ?
#
loop_
_entity_poly.entity_id
_entity_poly.type
_entity_poly.pdbx_seq_one_letter_code
_entity_poly.pdbx_strand_id
1 'polypeptide(L)'
;MAEVPQEKKKEVSAEPLLPVINEKGVRELLDPKNPIEEPSIRYNMDTDVCNFLIQMGEDYLEALMEMACKLTKRRDAEKIEVEDLILALRMLQPCDQKSEPSKTFADYPDPKE
;
A
#
# COMPACT_ATOMS: atom_id res chain seq x y z
N MET A 1 -10.66 -39.96 43.53
CA MET A 1 -10.88 -39.72 42.09
C MET A 1 -11.73 -38.47 42.00
N ALA A 2 -11.18 -37.37 41.47
CA ALA A 2 -11.93 -36.15 41.21
C ALA A 2 -11.52 -35.65 39.82
N GLU A 3 -12.52 -35.48 38.96
CA GLU A 3 -12.40 -35.17 37.54
C GLU A 3 -11.78 -33.79 37.29
N VAL A 4 -10.90 -33.73 36.29
CA VAL A 4 -10.35 -32.49 35.73
C VAL A 4 -11.34 -31.93 34.71
N PRO A 5 -11.79 -30.67 34.81
CA PRO A 5 -12.65 -30.07 33.80
C PRO A 5 -11.87 -29.84 32.50
N GLN A 6 -12.36 -30.39 31.39
CA GLN A 6 -11.82 -30.09 30.05
C GLN A 6 -12.27 -28.70 29.59
N GLU A 7 -11.30 -27.81 29.34
CA GLU A 7 -11.52 -26.55 28.66
C GLU A 7 -11.86 -26.79 27.19
N LYS A 8 -13.07 -26.38 26.78
CA LYS A 8 -13.47 -26.34 25.36
C LYS A 8 -12.59 -25.31 24.64
N LYS A 9 -11.68 -25.79 23.78
CA LYS A 9 -10.97 -24.94 22.81
C LYS A 9 -11.98 -24.29 21.89
N LYS A 10 -12.16 -22.99 22.05
CA LYS A 10 -12.93 -22.13 21.15
C LYS A 10 -12.11 -21.98 19.88
N GLU A 11 -12.59 -22.58 18.80
CA GLU A 11 -12.01 -22.47 17.46
C GLU A 11 -12.20 -21.02 17.01
N VAL A 12 -11.13 -20.22 17.13
CA VAL A 12 -11.11 -18.84 16.62
C VAL A 12 -10.88 -18.96 15.12
N SER A 13 -11.96 -18.87 14.36
CA SER A 13 -11.92 -18.66 12.91
C SER A 13 -11.17 -17.35 12.67
N ALA A 14 -9.87 -17.45 12.39
CA ALA A 14 -9.04 -16.34 11.99
C ALA A 14 -9.41 -16.00 10.54
N GLU A 15 -10.48 -15.22 10.36
CA GLU A 15 -10.63 -14.49 9.11
C GLU A 15 -9.35 -13.66 8.91
N PRO A 16 -8.69 -13.77 7.74
CA PRO A 16 -7.53 -12.96 7.46
C PRO A 16 -7.99 -11.50 7.47
N LEU A 17 -7.59 -10.77 8.51
CA LEU A 17 -7.77 -9.32 8.61
C LEU A 17 -6.89 -8.66 7.55
N LEU A 18 -7.34 -8.68 6.30
CA LEU A 18 -6.75 -7.83 5.28
C LEU A 18 -6.89 -6.38 5.77
N PRO A 19 -5.84 -5.55 5.66
CA PRO A 19 -5.97 -4.14 5.96
C PRO A 19 -7.00 -3.55 5.00
N VAL A 20 -8.19 -3.27 5.50
CA VAL A 20 -9.26 -2.66 4.70
C VAL A 20 -8.87 -1.21 4.45
N ILE A 21 -8.45 -0.92 3.21
CA ILE A 21 -8.24 0.45 2.76
C ILE A 21 -9.62 1.10 2.73
N ASN A 22 -9.79 2.20 3.46
CA ASN A 22 -11.08 2.87 3.60
C ASN A 22 -10.93 4.39 3.52
N GLU A 23 -12.06 5.08 3.34
CA GLU A 23 -12.08 6.52 3.12
C GLU A 23 -11.40 7.29 4.27
N LYS A 24 -11.60 6.87 5.51
CA LYS A 24 -10.95 7.48 6.68
C LYS A 24 -9.43 7.33 6.60
N GLY A 25 -8.92 6.13 6.28
CA GLY A 25 -7.49 5.88 6.13
C GLY A 25 -6.87 6.69 4.97
N VAL A 26 -7.56 6.79 3.83
CA VAL A 26 -7.11 7.61 2.70
C VAL A 26 -7.04 9.09 3.09
N ARG A 27 -8.07 9.61 3.78
CA ARG A 27 -8.09 11.00 4.26
C ARG A 27 -7.01 11.27 5.30
N GLU A 28 -6.72 10.33 6.19
CA GLU A 28 -5.63 10.46 7.17
C GLU A 28 -4.25 10.44 6.52
N LEU A 29 -4.04 9.63 5.47
CA LEU A 29 -2.77 9.59 4.71
C LEU A 29 -2.52 10.88 3.94
N LEU A 30 -3.59 11.54 3.48
CA LEU A 30 -3.52 12.77 2.68
C LEU A 30 -3.66 14.05 3.53
N ASP A 31 -4.02 13.93 4.82
CA ASP A 31 -4.02 15.06 5.75
C ASP A 31 -2.56 15.54 5.91
N PRO A 32 -2.24 16.80 5.56
CA PRO A 32 -0.88 17.34 5.59
C PRO A 32 -0.34 17.56 7.01
N LYS A 33 -0.61 16.65 7.96
CA LYS A 33 0.15 16.53 9.21
C LYS A 33 1.59 16.08 8.99
N ASN A 34 2.03 15.92 7.72
CA ASN A 34 3.43 16.02 7.32
C ASN A 34 3.84 17.50 7.19
N PRO A 35 4.87 17.97 7.92
CA PRO A 35 5.24 19.38 8.05
C PRO A 35 5.98 19.94 6.83
N ILE A 36 5.61 19.57 5.61
CA ILE A 36 6.15 20.19 4.40
C ILE A 36 5.22 21.35 4.03
N GLU A 37 5.46 22.46 4.72
CA GLU A 37 5.25 23.86 4.32
C GLU A 37 4.18 24.13 3.24
N GLU A 38 2.92 24.32 3.67
CA GLU A 38 2.14 25.56 3.47
C GLU A 38 0.67 25.34 3.92
N PRO A 39 0.15 26.12 4.89
CA PRO A 39 -1.18 25.91 5.44
C PRO A 39 -2.20 26.76 4.68
N SER A 40 -2.91 26.23 3.67
CA SER A 40 -4.16 26.90 3.25
C SER A 40 -5.15 26.13 2.38
N ILE A 41 -4.84 24.92 1.91
CA ILE A 41 -5.82 24.15 1.14
C ILE A 41 -6.08 22.85 1.89
N ARG A 42 -7.05 22.86 2.81
CA ARG A 42 -7.69 21.59 3.20
C ARG A 42 -8.26 21.02 1.92
N TYR A 43 -7.57 20.05 1.34
CA TYR A 43 -8.10 19.29 0.22
C TYR A 43 -9.33 18.55 0.72
N ASN A 44 -10.51 19.12 0.50
CA ASN A 44 -11.76 18.39 0.60
C ASN A 44 -11.76 17.41 -0.58
N MET A 45 -11.18 16.23 -0.35
CA MET A 45 -11.17 15.19 -1.35
C MET A 45 -12.59 14.67 -1.54
N ASP A 46 -13.04 14.73 -2.79
CA ASP A 46 -14.32 14.19 -3.21
C ASP A 46 -14.38 12.68 -2.89
N THR A 47 -15.55 12.20 -2.47
CA THR A 47 -15.79 10.79 -2.17
C THR A 47 -15.47 9.91 -3.38
N ASP A 48 -15.74 10.37 -4.60
CA ASP A 48 -15.41 9.61 -5.82
C ASP A 48 -13.90 9.44 -6.01
N VAL A 49 -13.11 10.47 -5.66
CA VAL A 49 -11.65 10.39 -5.70
C VAL A 49 -11.14 9.48 -4.59
N CYS A 50 -11.72 9.55 -3.39
CA CYS A 50 -11.39 8.60 -2.31
C CYS A 50 -11.66 7.15 -2.74
N ASN A 51 -12.82 6.86 -3.35
CA ASN A 51 -13.18 5.53 -3.82
C ASN A 51 -12.22 5.03 -4.91
N PHE A 52 -11.82 5.90 -5.84
CA PHE A 52 -10.82 5.57 -6.85
C PHE A 52 -9.47 5.21 -6.22
N LEU A 53 -9.01 5.99 -5.22
CA LEU A 53 -7.75 5.70 -4.53
C LEU A 53 -7.80 4.41 -3.70
N ILE A 54 -8.95 4.09 -3.10
CA ILE A 54 -9.17 2.81 -2.42
C ILE A 54 -9.01 1.68 -3.43
N GLN A 55 -9.72 1.73 -4.56
CA GLN A 55 -9.64 0.71 -5.60
C GLN A 55 -8.21 0.54 -6.11
N MET A 56 -7.50 1.63 -6.39
CA MET A 56 -6.10 1.59 -6.82
C MET A 56 -5.19 0.92 -5.78
N GLY A 57 -5.45 1.14 -4.50
CA GLY A 57 -4.71 0.49 -3.41
C GLY A 57 -5.00 -1.00 -3.32
N GLU A 58 -6.26 -1.40 -3.50
CA GLU A 58 -6.69 -2.80 -3.52
C GLU A 58 -6.07 -3.55 -4.71
N ASP A 59 -6.15 -2.98 -5.91
CA ASP A 59 -5.56 -3.53 -7.14
C ASP A 59 -4.03 -3.70 -6.98
N TYR A 60 -3.36 -2.73 -6.34
CA TYR A 60 -1.93 -2.82 -6.05
C TYR A 60 -1.61 -3.95 -5.06
N LEU A 61 -2.40 -4.10 -3.99
CA LEU A 61 -2.21 -5.19 -3.03
C LEU A 61 -2.44 -6.55 -3.67
N GLU A 62 -3.42 -6.69 -4.56
CA GLU A 62 -3.67 -7.92 -5.30
C GLU A 62 -2.47 -8.26 -6.19
N ALA A 63 -1.98 -7.30 -6.98
CA ALA A 63 -0.79 -7.49 -7.82
C ALA A 63 0.46 -7.85 -6.99
N LEU A 64 0.64 -7.21 -5.83
CA LEU A 64 1.74 -7.49 -4.91
C LEU A 64 1.67 -8.91 -4.37
N MET A 65 0.50 -9.34 -3.92
CA MET A 65 0.30 -10.68 -3.38
C MET A 65 0.46 -11.75 -4.47
N GLU A 66 -0.01 -11.49 -5.69
CA GLU A 66 0.17 -12.41 -6.82
C GLU A 66 1.65 -12.59 -7.16
N MET A 67 2.41 -11.49 -7.19
CA MET A 67 3.86 -11.54 -7.42
C MET A 67 4.58 -12.25 -6.28
N ALA A 68 4.25 -11.95 -5.02
CA ALA A 68 4.83 -12.64 -3.86
C ALA A 68 4.54 -14.14 -3.91
N CYS A 69 3.31 -14.55 -4.24
CA CYS A 69 2.97 -15.97 -4.45
C CYS A 69 3.81 -16.63 -5.54
N LYS A 70 4.06 -15.93 -6.67
CA LYS A 70 4.93 -16.43 -7.74
C LYS A 70 6.37 -16.62 -7.26
N LEU A 71 6.88 -15.71 -6.44
CA LEU A 71 8.23 -15.80 -5.86
C LEU A 71 8.35 -16.94 -4.84
N THR A 72 7.36 -17.09 -3.96
CA THR A 72 7.29 -18.19 -3.00
C THR A 72 7.30 -19.54 -3.70
N LYS A 73 6.51 -19.70 -4.78
CA LYS A 73 6.52 -20.93 -5.61
C LYS A 73 7.85 -21.16 -6.31
N ARG A 74 8.56 -20.11 -6.74
CA ARG A 74 9.90 -20.24 -7.34
C ARG A 74 10.96 -20.70 -6.35
N ARG A 75 10.78 -20.40 -5.07
CA ARG A 75 11.64 -20.87 -3.96
C ARG A 75 11.27 -22.28 -3.48
N ASP A 76 10.23 -22.89 -4.06
CA ASP A 76 9.67 -24.20 -3.64
C ASP A 76 9.21 -24.19 -2.18
N ALA A 77 8.59 -23.09 -1.76
CA ALA A 77 8.02 -22.92 -0.42
C ALA A 77 6.49 -22.90 -0.46
N GLU A 78 5.85 -23.32 0.64
CA GLU A 78 4.39 -23.30 0.79
C GLU A 78 3.85 -22.01 1.42
N LYS A 79 4.72 -21.24 2.10
CA LYS A 79 4.34 -20.04 2.85
C LYS A 79 5.05 -18.83 2.29
N ILE A 80 4.28 -17.75 2.11
CA ILE A 80 4.82 -16.44 1.74
C ILE A 80 5.65 -15.92 2.92
N GLU A 81 6.91 -15.62 2.66
CA GLU A 81 7.80 -14.97 3.62
C GLU A 81 7.90 -13.46 3.33
N VAL A 82 8.36 -12.70 4.31
CA VAL A 82 8.56 -11.24 4.17
C VAL A 82 9.53 -10.93 3.03
N GLU A 83 10.50 -11.82 2.77
CA GLU A 83 11.47 -11.70 1.69
C GLU A 83 10.80 -11.74 0.30
N ASP A 84 9.77 -12.58 0.13
CA ASP A 84 8.97 -12.65 -1.10
C ASP A 84 8.21 -11.33 -1.33
N LEU A 85 7.66 -10.74 -0.26
CA LEU A 85 6.97 -9.43 -0.31
C LEU A 85 7.94 -8.28 -0.62
N ILE A 86 9.12 -8.24 0.02
CA ILE A 86 10.14 -7.22 -0.24
C ILE A 86 10.60 -7.27 -1.70
N LEU A 87 10.83 -8.48 -2.23
CA LEU A 87 11.25 -8.65 -3.61
C LEU A 87 10.12 -8.27 -4.58
N ALA A 88 8.88 -8.66 -4.29
CA ALA A 88 7.71 -8.28 -5.08
C ALA A 88 7.52 -6.75 -5.12
N LEU A 89 7.65 -6.05 -3.99
CA LEU A 89 7.60 -4.58 -3.92
C LEU A 89 8.67 -3.94 -4.83
N ARG A 90 9.91 -4.44 -4.78
CA ARG A 90 11.01 -3.95 -5.63
C ARG A 90 10.76 -4.18 -7.12
N MET A 91 10.05 -5.23 -7.47
CA MET A 91 9.74 -5.56 -8.87
C MET A 91 8.55 -4.76 -9.41
N LEU A 92 7.61 -4.35 -8.55
CA LEU A 92 6.43 -3.57 -8.93
C LEU A 92 6.65 -2.06 -8.90
N GLN A 93 7.59 -1.56 -8.08
CA GLN A 93 7.96 -0.16 -8.12
C GLN A 93 8.83 0.13 -9.35
N PRO A 94 8.52 1.17 -10.15
CA PRO A 94 9.46 1.64 -11.15
C PRO A 94 10.75 2.03 -10.44
N CYS A 95 11.86 1.47 -10.91
CA CYS A 95 13.18 1.73 -10.38
C CYS A 95 13.56 3.17 -10.78
N ASP A 96 13.29 4.16 -9.92
CA ASP A 96 13.94 5.46 -10.02
C ASP A 96 15.42 5.32 -9.62
N GLN A 97 16.20 4.63 -10.45
CA GLN A 97 17.60 4.94 -10.57
C GLN A 97 17.72 6.21 -11.43
N LYS A 98 17.84 7.33 -10.72
CA LYS A 98 18.09 8.70 -11.21
C LYS A 98 16.83 9.41 -11.72
N SER A 99 16.12 10.03 -10.78
CA SER A 99 15.45 11.30 -11.08
C SER A 99 16.51 12.25 -11.66
N GLU A 100 16.52 12.44 -12.97
CA GLU A 100 17.10 13.67 -13.53
C GLU A 100 16.40 14.85 -12.85
N PRO A 101 17.11 15.96 -12.54
CA PRO A 101 16.45 17.11 -11.94
C PRO A 101 15.31 17.53 -12.87
N SER A 102 14.08 17.51 -12.34
CA SER A 102 12.89 17.97 -13.05
C SER A 102 13.20 19.31 -13.69
N LYS A 103 13.08 19.39 -15.02
CA LYS A 103 13.19 20.66 -15.75
C LYS A 103 12.26 21.66 -15.06
N THR A 104 12.85 22.72 -14.55
CA THR A 104 12.12 23.81 -13.94
C THR A 104 11.55 24.70 -15.05
N PHE A 105 10.61 25.58 -14.71
CA PHE A 105 10.04 26.53 -15.68
C PHE A 105 11.12 27.38 -16.40
N ALA A 106 12.30 27.55 -15.79
CA ALA A 106 13.45 28.23 -16.38
C ALA A 106 14.13 27.47 -17.54
N ASP A 107 13.84 26.18 -17.71
CA ASP A 107 14.42 25.33 -18.76
C ASP A 107 13.61 25.35 -20.07
N TYR A 108 12.49 26.08 -20.11
CA TYR A 108 11.70 26.29 -21.32
C TYR A 108 12.15 27.57 -22.02
N PRO A 109 12.46 27.53 -23.34
CA PRO A 109 12.78 28.74 -24.06
C PRO A 109 11.56 29.67 -24.04
N ASP A 110 11.80 30.94 -23.73
CA ASP A 110 10.79 31.99 -23.77
C ASP A 110 10.10 31.97 -25.14
N PRO A 111 8.77 31.81 -25.21
CA PRO A 111 8.08 31.83 -26.48
C PRO A 111 7.94 33.28 -26.93
N LYS A 112 9.04 33.87 -27.43
CA LYS A 112 9.12 34.91 -28.48
C LYS A 112 10.56 35.42 -28.68
N GLU A 113 10.91 35.53 -29.96
CA GLU A 113 12.02 36.32 -30.51
C GLU A 113 12.08 37.77 -29.98
#